data_AF-A0A1H6E682-F1
#
_entry.id   AF-A0A1H6E682-F1
#
_cell.length_a   1.000
_cell.length_b   1.000
_cell.length_c   1.000
_cell.angle_alpha   90.00
_cell.angle_beta   90.00
_cell.angle_gamma   90.00
#
_symmetry.space_group_name_H-M   'P 1'
#
loop_
_entity.id
_entity.type
_entity.pdbx_description
1 polymer ?
#
loop_
_entity_poly.entity_id
_entity_poly.type
_entity_poly.pdbx_seq_one_letter_code
_entity_poly.pdbx_strand_id
1 'polypeptide(L)' 'MTTADENHASAELLLGGWYTTEQLAEIIGVDPSTLRRWRTSNPVQGPPFVRMSGAVTRYSVLDVERWLANRRIDPREADT' A
#
# COMPACT_ATOMS: atom_id res chain seq x y z
N MET A 1 -16.86 -27.16 -18.80
CA MET A 1 -16.87 -25.70 -18.70
C MET A 1 -16.21 -25.31 -17.37
N THR A 2 -14.87 -25.31 -17.31
CA THR A 2 -14.08 -24.84 -16.14
C THR A 2 -12.66 -24.50 -16.61
N THR A 3 -12.49 -23.28 -17.14
CA THR A 3 -11.18 -22.65 -17.46
C THR A 3 -11.17 -21.17 -17.02
N ALA A 4 -12.15 -20.76 -16.20
CA ALA A 4 -12.30 -19.36 -15.76
C ALA A 4 -11.55 -19.03 -14.47
N ASP A 5 -11.10 -20.04 -13.71
CA ASP A 5 -10.55 -19.87 -12.37
C ASP A 5 -9.10 -19.35 -12.36
N GLU A 6 -8.26 -19.79 -13.31
CA GLU A 6 -6.85 -19.35 -13.38
C GLU A 6 -6.69 -17.87 -13.82
N ASN A 7 -7.67 -17.31 -14.53
CA ASN A 7 -7.67 -15.89 -14.93
C ASN A 7 -8.06 -14.94 -13.77
N HIS A 8 -8.65 -15.47 -12.70
CA HIS A 8 -9.14 -14.66 -11.58
C HIS A 8 -8.02 -14.22 -10.64
N ALA A 9 -6.96 -15.03 -10.46
CA ALA A 9 -5.84 -14.71 -9.58
C ALA A 9 -4.91 -13.59 -10.14
N SER A 10 -4.68 -13.57 -11.45
CA SER A 10 -4.00 -12.42 -12.11
C SER A 10 -4.90 -11.18 -12.14
N ALA A 11 -6.22 -11.38 -12.24
CA ALA A 11 -7.17 -10.30 -12.04
C ALA A 11 -7.19 -9.83 -10.58
N GLU A 12 -6.96 -10.65 -9.55
CA GLU A 12 -6.92 -10.24 -8.14
C GLU A 12 -5.71 -9.38 -7.78
N LEU A 13 -4.56 -9.66 -8.40
CA LEU A 13 -3.42 -8.75 -8.39
C LEU A 13 -3.70 -7.41 -9.10
N LEU A 14 -4.70 -7.36 -10.00
CA LEU A 14 -5.20 -6.15 -10.66
C LEU A 14 -6.46 -5.54 -9.96
N LEU A 15 -7.27 -6.35 -9.26
CA LEU A 15 -8.53 -6.04 -8.57
C LEU A 15 -8.26 -5.59 -7.14
N GLY A 16 -7.09 -5.90 -6.57
CA GLY A 16 -6.60 -5.29 -5.34
C GLY A 16 -6.59 -3.77 -5.45
N GLY A 17 -6.48 -3.22 -6.66
CA GLY A 17 -6.56 -1.79 -6.90
C GLY A 17 -5.22 -1.10 -6.74
N TRP A 18 -5.11 0.08 -7.35
CA TRP A 18 -3.95 0.95 -7.21
C TRP A 18 -4.41 2.24 -6.59
N TYR A 19 -3.83 2.61 -5.45
CA TYR A 19 -4.08 3.90 -4.85
C TYR A 19 -3.12 4.94 -5.37
N THR A 20 -3.65 6.14 -5.63
CA THR A 20 -2.84 7.34 -5.74
C THR A 20 -2.31 7.73 -4.35
N THR A 21 -1.41 8.72 -4.30
CA THR A 21 -0.93 9.24 -3.01
C THR A 21 -2.09 9.84 -2.21
N GLU A 22 -2.98 10.52 -2.90
CA GLU A 22 -4.13 11.23 -2.34
C GLU A 22 -5.16 10.23 -1.78
N GLN A 23 -5.49 9.17 -2.53
CA GLN A 23 -6.40 8.13 -2.07
C GLN A 23 -5.83 7.36 -0.88
N LEU A 24 -4.55 6.99 -0.93
CA LEU A 24 -3.91 6.31 0.18
C LEU A 24 -3.91 7.18 1.45
N ALA A 25 -3.60 8.47 1.30
CA ALA A 25 -3.62 9.44 2.39
C ALA A 25 -5.00 9.52 3.07
N GLU A 26 -6.07 9.57 2.27
CA GLU A 26 -7.45 9.58 2.78
C GLU A 26 -7.78 8.30 3.56
N ILE A 27 -7.39 7.12 3.03
CA ILE A 27 -7.66 5.83 3.66
C ILE A 27 -6.95 5.67 5.00
N ILE A 28 -5.67 6.06 5.08
CA ILE A 28 -4.88 5.93 6.31
C ILE A 28 -5.01 7.14 7.24
N GLY A 29 -5.74 8.18 6.81
CA GLY A 29 -5.99 9.39 7.60
C GLY A 29 -4.78 10.30 7.79
N VAL A 30 -3.85 10.35 6.83
CA VAL A 30 -2.68 11.26 6.87
C VAL A 30 -2.72 12.27 5.73
N ASP A 31 -2.03 13.39 5.88
CA ASP A 31 -1.91 14.36 4.79
C ASP A 31 -1.04 13.81 3.62
N PRO A 32 -1.40 14.03 2.35
CA PRO A 32 -0.59 13.60 1.20
C PRO A 32 0.86 14.12 1.22
N SER A 33 1.13 15.28 1.81
CA SER A 33 2.48 15.81 1.99
C SER A 33 3.31 14.96 2.96
N THR A 34 2.67 14.32 3.94
CA THR A 34 3.31 13.35 4.85
C THR A 34 3.79 12.12 4.06
N LEU A 35 2.97 11.57 3.17
CA LEU A 35 3.37 10.46 2.30
C LEU A 35 4.50 10.86 1.33
N ARG A 36 4.53 12.11 0.85
CA ARG A 36 5.65 12.63 0.04
C ARG A 36 6.92 12.72 0.88
N ARG A 37 6.84 13.27 2.10
CA ARG A 37 7.97 13.38 3.03
C ARG A 37 8.52 12.01 3.41
N TRP A 38 7.67 11.02 3.69
CA TRP A 38 8.07 9.66 4.01
C TRP A 38 8.89 9.00 2.88
N ARG A 39 8.46 9.20 1.62
CA ARG A 39 9.20 8.71 0.44
C ARG A 39 10.58 9.35 0.27
N THR A 40 10.76 10.59 0.71
CA THR A 40 12.05 11.30 0.62
C THR A 40 12.87 11.21 1.91
N SER A 41 12.33 10.61 2.98
CA SER A 41 13.05 10.43 4.24
C SER A 41 14.13 9.36 4.07
N ASN A 42 15.22 9.45 4.82
CA ASN A 42 16.26 8.43 4.87
C ASN A 42 16.43 7.93 6.32
N PRO A 43 16.09 6.67 6.64
CA PRO A 43 15.60 5.62 5.73
C PRO A 43 14.20 5.91 5.19
N VAL A 44 13.88 5.36 4.00
CA VAL A 44 12.57 5.51 3.37
C VAL A 44 11.50 4.99 4.31
N GLN A 45 10.51 5.82 4.59
CA GLN A 45 9.39 5.48 5.46
C GLN A 45 8.12 5.28 4.64
N GLY A 46 7.14 4.62 5.24
CA GLY A 46 5.83 4.41 4.65
C GLY A 46 5.68 3.11 3.87
N PRO A 47 4.50 2.90 3.27
CA PRO A 47 4.20 1.70 2.51
C PRO A 47 5.01 1.63 1.20
N PRO A 48 5.27 0.42 0.68
CA PRO A 48 5.92 0.23 -0.60
C PRO A 48 5.18 0.98 -1.72
N PHE A 49 5.94 1.63 -2.60
CA PHE A 49 5.39 2.40 -3.71
C PHE A 49 6.00 1.99 -5.03
N VAL A 50 5.19 2.03 -6.08
CA VAL A 50 5.60 1.77 -7.45
C VAL A 50 5.61 3.08 -8.22
N ARG A 51 6.73 3.39 -8.87
CA ARG A 51 6.82 4.52 -9.81
C ARG A 51 6.43 4.03 -11.19
N MET A 52 5.25 4.43 -11.64
CA MET A 52 4.82 4.25 -13.02
C MET A 52 5.32 5.47 -13.79
N SER A 53 6.14 5.27 -14.83
CA SER A 53 6.75 6.27 -15.71
C SER A 53 6.48 7.78 -15.40
N GLY A 54 7.54 8.53 -15.10
CA GLY A 54 7.46 9.98 -14.82
C GLY A 54 7.20 10.28 -13.35
N ALA A 55 6.29 11.23 -13.07
CA ALA A 55 5.95 11.67 -11.70
C ALA A 55 4.83 10.84 -11.04
N VAL A 56 4.34 9.80 -11.70
CA VAL A 56 3.18 9.04 -11.22
C VAL A 56 3.63 7.96 -10.24
N THR A 57 3.27 8.13 -8.97
CA THR A 57 3.46 7.12 -7.94
C THR A 57 2.13 6.45 -7.63
N ARG A 58 2.16 5.12 -7.53
CA ARG A 58 1.03 4.29 -7.16
C ARG A 58 1.40 3.37 -6.01
N TYR A 59 0.40 3.02 -5.23
CA TYR A 59 0.50 2.08 -4.13
C TYR A 59 -0.38 0.89 -4.43
N SER A 60 0.20 -0.30 -4.39
CA SER A 60 -0.58 -1.53 -4.45
C SER A 60 -1.31 -1.69 -3.11
N VAL A 61 -2.59 -2.03 -3.15
CA VAL A 61 -3.37 -2.26 -1.93
C VAL A 61 -2.78 -3.38 -1.11
N LEU A 62 -2.35 -4.47 -1.74
CA LEU A 62 -1.75 -5.60 -1.05
C LEU A 62 -0.48 -5.19 -0.28
N ASP A 63 0.34 -4.32 -0.87
CA ASP A 63 1.58 -3.85 -0.24
C ASP A 63 1.28 -2.91 0.94
N VAL A 64 0.28 -2.05 0.78
CA VAL A 64 -0.20 -1.16 1.84
C VAL A 64 -0.77 -1.97 3.00
N GLU A 65 -1.61 -2.96 2.73
CA GLU A 65 -2.20 -3.84 3.74
C GLU A 65 -1.12 -4.60 4.52
N ARG A 66 -0.16 -5.20 3.81
CA ARG A 66 0.98 -5.88 4.44
C ARG A 66 1.82 -4.93 5.28
N TRP A 67 2.03 -3.72 4.81
CA TRP A 67 2.76 -2.70 5.56
C TRP A 67 2.03 -2.28 6.84
N LEU A 68 0.72 -2.06 6.77
CA LEU A 68 -0.12 -1.75 7.93
C LEU A 68 -0.13 -2.91 8.92
N ALA A 69 -0.24 -4.14 8.45
CA ALA A 69 -0.20 -5.35 9.28
C ALA A 69 1.14 -5.47 10.03
N ASN A 70 2.27 -5.25 9.35
CA ASN A 70 3.60 -5.33 9.97
C ASN A 70 3.89 -4.18 10.95
N ARG A 71 3.28 -3.01 10.77
CA ARG A 71 3.42 -1.87 11.68
C ARG A 71 2.39 -1.83 12.81
N ARG A 72 1.42 -2.75 12.80
CA ARG A 72 0.44 -2.86 13.87
C ARG A 72 1.16 -3.26 15.16
N ILE A 73 1.31 -2.31 16.08
CA ILE A 73 1.71 -2.59 17.44
C ILE A 73 0.43 -3.03 18.16
N ASP A 74 0.31 -4.33 18.49
CA ASP A 74 -0.78 -4.77 19.37
C ASP A 74 -0.40 -4.38 20.81
N PRO A 75 -1.15 -3.47 21.46
CA PRO A 75 -0.82 -3.00 22.80
C PRO A 75 -0.86 -4.11 23.85
N ARG A 76 -1.40 -5.29 23.53
CA ARG A 76 -1.47 -6.46 24.42
C ARG A 76 -0.21 -7.33 24.40
N GLU A 77 0.69 -7.14 23.43
CA GLU A 77 1.97 -7.88 23.35
C GLU A 77 3.14 -7.10 23.95
N ALA A 78 2.95 -5.83 24.33
CA ALA A 78 3.99 -4.98 24.90
C ALA A 78 4.16 -5.10 26.42
N ASP A 79 3.42 -6.01 27.07
CA ASP A 79 3.35 -6.15 28.53
C ASP A 79 3.78 -7.56 28.98
N THR A 80 5.01 -7.97 28.62
CA THR A 80 5.68 -9.17 29.17
C THR A 80 7.14 -8.86 29.48
#